data_AF-A0AB37Z7Q9-F1
#
_entry.id   AF-A0AB37Z7Q9-F1
#
_cell.length_a   1.000
_cell.length_b   1.000
_cell.length_c   1.000
_cell.angle_alpha   90.00
_cell.angle_beta   90.00
_cell.angle_gamma   90.00
#
_symmetry.space_group_name_H-M   'P 1'
#
loop_
_entity.id
_entity.type
_entity.pdbx_description
1 polymer ?
#
loop_
_entity_poly.entity_id
_entity_poly.type
_entity_poly.pdbx_seq_one_letter_code
_entity_poly.pdbx_strand_id
1 'polypeptide(L)'
;MKKTAPRQAIALTYDGQKAPVLSAKGDDELAEAILAIAREYEVPIYENAELVRLLARLELGDAIPEQLYRCIAEIIAFAWYLKGKAPAGSGRDTDITPPLRLLAGPPE
;
A
#
# COMPACT_ATOMS: atom_id res chain seq x y z
N MET A 1 -7.51 4.51 32.81
CA MET A 1 -7.82 3.61 31.68
C MET A 1 -7.74 4.44 30.41
N LYS A 2 -6.71 4.26 29.58
CA LYS A 2 -6.58 4.99 28.31
C LYS A 2 -7.72 4.53 27.40
N LYS A 3 -8.66 5.42 27.07
CA LYS A 3 -9.66 5.17 26.02
C LYS A 3 -8.91 5.06 24.69
N THR A 4 -8.48 3.85 24.36
CA THR A 4 -8.00 3.55 23.01
C THR A 4 -9.22 3.65 22.11
N ALA A 5 -9.19 4.55 21.13
CA ALA A 5 -10.23 4.59 20.10
C ALA A 5 -10.39 3.20 19.48
N PRO A 6 -11.61 2.78 19.11
CA PRO A 6 -11.85 1.46 18.54
C PRO A 6 -10.85 1.21 17.40
N ARG A 7 -10.10 0.11 17.52
CA ARG A 7 -9.10 -0.25 16.53
C ARG A 7 -9.83 -0.94 15.40
N GLN A 8 -9.74 -0.37 14.20
CA GLN A 8 -10.31 -0.95 13.00
C GLN A 8 -9.18 -1.33 12.05
N ALA A 9 -9.31 -2.48 11.40
CA ALA A 9 -8.38 -2.92 10.38
C ALA A 9 -9.16 -3.34 9.12
N ILE A 10 -8.67 -2.89 7.97
CA ILE A 10 -9.20 -3.23 6.65
C ILE A 10 -8.06 -3.84 5.84
N ALA A 11 -8.29 -5.00 5.25
CA ALA A 11 -7.37 -5.64 4.32
C ALA A 11 -7.94 -5.57 2.90
N LEU A 12 -7.06 -5.24 1.96
CA LEU A 12 -7.38 -5.11 0.54
C LEU A 12 -6.56 -6.12 -0.25
N THR A 13 -7.16 -6.69 -1.29
CA THR A 13 -6.48 -7.56 -2.26
C THR A 13 -6.54 -6.92 -3.64
N TYR A 14 -5.43 -6.97 -4.37
CA TYR A 14 -5.31 -6.43 -5.72
C TYR A 14 -4.54 -7.39 -6.62
N ASP A 15 -5.14 -7.78 -7.74
CA ASP A 15 -4.55 -8.73 -8.69
C ASP A 15 -3.73 -8.06 -9.81
N GLY A 16 -3.73 -6.72 -9.90
CA GLY A 16 -3.02 -5.99 -10.95
C GLY A 16 -3.85 -5.62 -12.18
N GLN A 17 -5.02 -6.24 -12.37
CA GLN A 17 -5.89 -6.04 -13.54
C GLN A 17 -7.21 -5.36 -13.17
N LYS A 18 -7.84 -5.77 -12.06
CA LYS A 18 -9.13 -5.26 -11.62
C LYS A 18 -9.01 -4.35 -10.41
N ALA A 19 -10.07 -3.60 -10.14
CA ALA A 19 -10.18 -2.79 -8.93
C ALA A 19 -9.82 -3.60 -7.67
N PRO A 20 -9.09 -3.01 -6.71
CA PRO A 20 -8.83 -3.66 -5.44
C PRO A 20 -10.14 -3.99 -4.74
N VAL A 21 -10.17 -5.12 -4.04
CA VAL A 21 -11.36 -5.62 -3.33
C VAL A 21 -11.11 -5.69 -1.84
N LEU A 22 -12.15 -5.47 -1.06
CA LEU A 22 -12.09 -5.60 0.39
C LEU A 22 -12.10 -7.09 0.77
N SER A 23 -10.97 -7.60 1.24
CA SER A 23 -10.78 -9.02 1.55
C SER A 23 -10.94 -9.36 3.02
N ALA A 24 -10.75 -8.38 3.91
CA ALA A 24 -11.10 -8.52 5.33
C ALA A 24 -11.43 -7.15 5.93
N LYS A 25 -12.30 -7.15 6.94
CA LYS A 25 -12.52 -6.01 7.82
C LYS A 25 -12.81 -6.52 9.23
N GLY A 26 -12.41 -5.76 10.23
CA GLY A 26 -12.68 -6.11 11.62
C GLY A 26 -12.44 -4.95 12.57
N ASP A 27 -13.02 -5.10 13.75
CA ASP A 27 -12.97 -4.16 14.85
C ASP A 27 -12.35 -4.85 16.08
N ASP A 28 -11.69 -4.07 16.93
CA ASP A 28 -11.09 -4.46 18.19
C ASP A 28 -10.26 -5.77 18.10
N GLU A 29 -10.71 -6.87 18.70
CA GLU A 29 -9.99 -8.15 18.70
C GLU A 29 -9.76 -8.69 17.29
N LEU A 30 -10.75 -8.55 16.39
CA LEU A 30 -10.62 -9.00 15.01
C LEU A 30 -9.64 -8.11 14.24
N ALA A 31 -9.62 -6.81 14.53
CA ALA A 31 -8.64 -5.90 13.93
C ALA A 31 -7.21 -6.28 14.34
N GLU A 32 -6.99 -6.65 15.60
CA GLU A 32 -5.69 -7.11 16.08
C GLU A 32 -5.26 -8.43 15.42
N ALA A 33 -6.20 -9.37 15.24
CA ALA A 33 -5.93 -10.62 14.51
C ALA A 33 -5.53 -10.35 13.05
N ILE A 34 -6.25 -9.47 12.34
CA ILE A 34 -5.92 -9.07 10.96
C ILE A 34 -4.51 -8.47 10.90
N LEU A 35 -4.17 -7.57 11.83
CA LEU A 35 -2.84 -6.94 11.88
C LEU A 35 -1.73 -7.94 12.23
N ALA A 36 -2.01 -8.92 13.10
CA ALA A 36 -1.05 -9.97 13.45
C ALA A 36 -0.72 -10.84 12.22
N ILE A 37 -1.75 -11.27 11.48
CA ILE A 37 -1.58 -12.02 10.22
C ILE A 37 -0.83 -11.16 9.20
N ALA A 38 -1.20 -9.88 9.05
CA ALA A 38 -0.51 -8.99 8.13
C ALA A 38 1.00 -8.90 8.44
N ARG A 39 1.38 -8.83 9.72
CA ARG A 39 2.80 -8.83 10.13
C ARG A 39 3.49 -10.16 9.84
N GLU A 40 2.82 -11.28 10.11
CA GLU A 40 3.35 -12.63 9.88
C GLU A 40 3.66 -12.89 8.40
N TYR A 41 2.78 -12.44 7.50
CA TYR A 41 2.95 -12.58 6.05
C TYR A 41 3.66 -11.38 5.40
N GLU A 42 4.26 -10.50 6.22
CA GLU A 42 4.94 -9.27 5.79
C GLU A 42 4.08 -8.40 4.86
N VAL A 43 2.77 -8.41 5.03
CA VAL A 43 1.84 -7.53 4.30
C VAL A 43 2.07 -6.09 4.79
N PRO A 44 2.29 -5.13 3.88
CA PRO A 44 2.50 -3.73 4.26
C PRO A 44 1.30 -3.15 5.00
N ILE A 45 1.56 -2.50 6.14
CA ILE A 45 0.54 -1.89 7.00
C ILE A 45 0.62 -0.38 6.88
N TYR A 46 -0.52 0.26 6.60
CA TYR A 46 -0.65 1.70 6.50
C TYR A 46 -1.69 2.20 7.50
N GLU A 47 -1.28 3.08 8.42
CA GLU A 47 -2.16 3.60 9.47
C GLU A 47 -2.82 4.92 9.05
N ASN A 48 -4.13 4.88 8.78
CA ASN A 48 -4.93 6.07 8.49
C ASN A 48 -6.38 5.92 8.97
N ALA A 49 -6.72 6.63 10.04
CA ALA A 49 -8.03 6.52 10.69
C ALA A 49 -9.20 7.02 9.81
N GLU A 50 -8.99 8.05 8.99
CA GLU A 50 -10.02 8.58 8.08
C GLU A 50 -10.32 7.58 6.96
N LEU A 51 -9.27 7.05 6.33
CA LEU A 51 -9.40 6.06 5.25
C LEU A 51 -10.05 4.77 5.76
N VAL A 52 -9.65 4.30 6.94
CA VAL A 52 -10.25 3.11 7.55
C VAL A 52 -11.74 3.31 7.80
N ARG A 53 -12.17 4.46 8.36
CA ARG A 53 -13.59 4.77 8.54
C ARG A 53 -14.37 4.82 7.23
N LEU A 54 -13.75 5.31 6.17
CA LEU A 54 -14.38 5.38 4.85
C LEU A 54 -14.56 4.00 4.24
N LEU A 55 -13.51 3.17 4.29
CA LEU A 55 -13.51 1.80 3.76
C LEU A 55 -14.36 0.84 4.60
N ALA A 56 -14.50 1.10 5.90
CA ALA A 56 -15.35 0.29 6.79
C ALA A 56 -16.84 0.28 6.37
N ARG A 57 -17.27 1.26 5.55
CA ARG A 57 -18.63 1.33 4.98
C ARG A 57 -18.87 0.31 3.86
N LEU A 58 -17.81 -0.25 3.27
CA LEU A 58 -17.90 -1.26 2.21
C LEU A 58 -18.13 -2.65 2.80
N GLU A 59 -18.77 -3.54 2.04
CA GLU A 59 -18.98 -4.92 2.42
C GLU A 59 -17.80 -5.82 2.03
N LEU A 60 -17.71 -7.00 2.64
CA LEU A 60 -16.68 -7.97 2.32
C LEU A 60 -16.88 -8.46 0.89
N GLY A 61 -15.84 -8.36 0.05
CA GLY A 61 -15.88 -8.68 -1.36
C GLY A 61 -16.23 -7.51 -2.27
N ASP A 62 -16.60 -6.34 -1.73
CA ASP A 62 -16.85 -5.17 -2.55
C ASP A 62 -15.56 -4.67 -3.21
N ALA A 63 -15.70 -4.24 -4.46
CA ALA A 63 -14.67 -3.47 -5.13
C ALA A 63 -14.61 -2.06 -4.52
N ILE A 64 -13.41 -1.53 -4.40
CA ILE A 64 -13.23 -0.14 -3.99
C ILE A 64 -13.99 0.79 -4.97
N PRO A 65 -14.60 1.89 -4.49
CA PRO A 65 -15.20 2.89 -5.38
C PRO A 65 -14.14 3.61 -6.22
N GLU A 66 -14.48 3.98 -7.45
CA GLU A 66 -13.57 4.68 -8.37
C GLU A 66 -12.99 5.97 -7.77
N GLN A 67 -13.75 6.66 -6.93
CA GLN A 67 -13.33 7.88 -6.26
C GLN A 67 -12.11 7.66 -5.35
N LEU A 68 -11.90 6.43 -4.87
CA LEU A 68 -10.80 6.05 -3.99
C LEU A 68 -9.66 5.33 -4.71
N TYR A 69 -9.81 5.01 -6.01
CA TYR A 69 -8.79 4.26 -6.75
C TYR A 69 -7.44 4.93 -6.75
N ARG A 70 -7.39 6.25 -6.97
CA ARG A 70 -6.12 6.97 -6.97
C ARG A 70 -5.41 6.84 -5.62
N CYS A 71 -6.11 7.12 -4.53
CA CYS A 71 -5.54 7.05 -3.18
C CYS A 71 -5.07 5.62 -2.84
N ILE A 72 -5.87 4.60 -3.14
CA ILE A 72 -5.49 3.20 -2.89
C ILE A 72 -4.31 2.78 -3.77
N ALA A 73 -4.28 3.18 -5.04
CA ALA A 73 -3.18 2.88 -5.95
C ALA A 73 -1.86 3.50 -5.46
N GLU A 74 -1.89 4.73 -4.94
CA GLU A 74 -0.72 5.37 -4.33
C GLU A 74 -0.19 4.58 -3.12
N ILE A 75 -1.10 4.12 -2.26
CA ILE A 75 -0.73 3.30 -1.08
C ILE A 75 -0.13 1.95 -1.52
N ILE A 76 -0.73 1.28 -2.51
CA ILE A 76 -0.22 0.01 -3.05
C ILE A 76 1.15 0.22 -3.71
N ALA A 77 1.32 1.28 -4.49
CA ALA A 77 2.59 1.60 -5.13
C ALA A 77 3.69 1.89 -4.09
N PHE A 78 3.35 2.62 -3.03
CA PHE A 78 4.26 2.85 -1.91
C PHE A 78 4.62 1.56 -1.17
N ALA A 79 3.63 0.71 -0.90
CA ALA A 79 3.82 -0.61 -0.30
C ALA A 79 4.74 -1.52 -1.13
N TRP A 80 4.64 -1.46 -2.46
CA TRP A 80 5.51 -2.17 -3.39
C TRP A 80 6.93 -1.60 -3.42
N TYR A 81 7.06 -0.27 -3.45
CA TYR A 81 8.35 0.42 -3.34
C TYR A 81 9.11 0.03 -2.07
N LEU A 82 8.44 0.00 -0.91
CA LEU A 82 9.03 -0.45 0.35
C LEU A 82 9.50 -1.91 0.32
N LYS A 83 8.83 -2.77 -0.44
CA LYS A 83 9.23 -4.16 -0.66
C LYS A 83 10.34 -4.32 -1.71
N GLY A 84 10.85 -3.24 -2.30
CA GLY A 84 11.84 -3.30 -3.38
C GLY A 84 11.30 -3.95 -4.66
N LYS A 85 9.96 -4.08 -4.78
CA LYS A 85 9.28 -4.64 -5.95
C LYS A 85 8.61 -3.51 -6.70
N ALA A 86 8.94 -3.30 -7.95
CA ALA A 86 8.25 -2.32 -8.78
C ALA A 86 7.00 -2.97 -9.41
N PRO A 87 5.88 -2.23 -9.59
CA PRO A 87 4.73 -2.73 -10.36
C PRO A 87 5.19 -3.23 -11.73
N ALA A 88 4.73 -4.41 -12.14
CA ALA A 88 4.95 -4.95 -13.49
C ALA A 88 4.26 -4.01 -14.51
N GLY A 89 5.00 -3.00 -14.95
CA GLY A 89 4.49 -1.85 -15.71
C GLY A 89 5.34 -0.59 -15.56
N SER A 90 6.17 -0.48 -14.51
CA SER A 90 7.22 0.55 -14.46
C SER A 90 8.49 0.04 -15.12
N GLY A 91 8.49 0.01 -16.45
CA GLY A 91 9.72 0.16 -17.22
C GLY A 91 10.25 1.58 -17.01
N ARG A 92 10.84 1.84 -15.84
CA ARG A 92 11.69 3.01 -15.62
C ARG A 92 13.11 2.49 -15.46
N ASP A 93 13.76 2.36 -16.61
CA ASP A 93 15.02 3.07 -16.85
C ASP A 93 15.55 3.76 -15.59
N THR A 94 16.42 3.08 -14.86
CA THR A 94 17.16 3.62 -13.72
C THR A 94 18.32 4.47 -14.23
N ASP A 95 18.03 5.50 -15.05
CA ASP A 95 18.98 6.52 -15.51
C ASP A 95 18.59 7.91 -14.96
N ILE A 96 18.29 8.00 -13.66
CA ILE A 96 18.30 9.31 -12.97
C ILE A 96 19.62 9.58 -12.25
N THR A 97 20.65 8.76 -12.50
CA THR A 97 22.03 9.12 -12.13
C THR A 97 22.59 9.93 -13.29
N PRO A 98 22.67 11.28 -13.22
CA PRO A 98 23.52 11.97 -14.17
C PRO A 98 24.92 11.35 -14.03
N PRO A 99 25.54 10.86 -15.12
CA PRO A 99 26.90 10.37 -15.02
C PRO A 99 27.73 11.56 -14.57
N LEU A 100 28.34 11.45 -13.39
CA LEU A 100 29.45 12.31 -13.00
C LEU A 100 30.51 12.09 -14.07
N ARG A 101 30.51 12.97 -15.08
CA ARG A 101 31.52 13.01 -16.12
C ARG A 101 32.80 13.41 -15.41
N LEU A 102 33.52 12.38 -14.97
CA LEU A 102 34.91 12.40 -14.59
C LEU A 102 35.62 13.32 -15.59
N LEU A 103 36.10 14.47 -15.11
CA LEU A 103 37.01 15.34 -15.84
C LEU A 103 38.37 14.63 -15.94
N ALA A 104 38.38 13.50 -16.63
CA ALA A 104 39.57 12.97 -17.25
C ALA A 104 39.80 13.83 -18.49
N GLY A 105 40.86 14.64 -18.42
CA GLY A 105 41.21 15.60 -19.47
C GLY A 105 41.46 14.93 -20.82
N PRO A 106 41.42 15.69 -21.92
CA PRO A 106 41.98 15.23 -23.18
C PRO A 106 43.52 15.33 -23.16
N PRO A 107 44.20 14.37 -23.83
CA PRO A 107 45.64 14.34 -24.00
C PRO A 107 46.11 15.23 -25.19
N GLU A 108 47.43 15.39 -25.24
CA GLU A 108 48.29 16.19 -26.15
C GLU A 108 48.57 17.64 -25.78
#